data_AF-A0A9R0R059-F1
#
_entry.id   AF-A0A9R0R059-F1
#
_cell.length_a   1.000
_cell.length_b   1.000
_cell.length_c   1.000
_cell.angle_alpha   90.00
_cell.angle_beta   90.00
_cell.angle_gamma   90.00
#
_symmetry.space_group_name_H-M   'P 1'
#
loop_
_entity.id
_entity.type
_entity.pdbx_description
1 polymer ?
#
loop_
_entity_poly.entity_id
_entity_poly.type
_entity_poly.pdbx_seq_one_letter_code
_entity_poly.pdbx_strand_id
1 'polypeptide(L)'
;MEQRHRPAAAADDTTKRRATKSKSFKDVENYEVLVLEKNCGCKFKSLRYLLIAIVSATFLTLLTPTLYERQLQSSSRYVDVDWIWDKTGADPRYVSSADVQWADVYTAIEDVSAGNRELKIGLLNFNSTEYGSWSRILPESHVSIVRLEHAKDSITWPKLYPEWIDEEEESEIPSCPSFPEPNGRRGAWFDVIAVKLPCTRVAGWSRDVARLHLQLSAAKLAVASSRGNRKVHVLFVTDCFPIPNLFPCKNLVKHEGNAWLYRPDLKAVREKLRLPVGSCELAIPLKAKGKTFLSRPKKRSICDDTAFSK
;
A
#
# COMPACT_ATOMS: atom_id res chain seq x y z
N MET A 1 -77.17 7.42 -15.65
CA MET A 1 -76.99 8.82 -15.20
C MET A 1 -75.55 9.19 -15.47
N GLU A 2 -75.27 9.85 -16.60
CA GLU A 2 -75.22 11.32 -16.78
C GLU A 2 -73.99 11.90 -16.04
N GLN A 3 -73.09 12.71 -16.61
CA GLN A 3 -73.24 13.71 -17.68
C GLN A 3 -72.03 13.81 -18.61
N ARG A 4 -72.37 14.23 -19.83
CA ARG A 4 -71.52 14.58 -20.96
C ARG A 4 -70.89 15.97 -20.80
N HIS A 5 -69.74 16.18 -21.46
CA HIS A 5 -69.54 17.38 -22.27
C HIS A 5 -69.03 16.97 -23.68
N ARG A 6 -69.54 17.68 -24.69
CA ARG A 6 -69.44 17.57 -26.16
C ARG A 6 -69.48 19.05 -26.67
N PRO A 7 -69.41 19.37 -27.98
CA PRO A 7 -68.54 18.96 -29.10
C PRO A 7 -68.11 20.18 -30.00
N ALA A 8 -67.37 19.96 -31.09
CA ALA A 8 -67.57 20.57 -32.45
C ALA A 8 -66.46 20.03 -33.38
N ALA A 9 -66.67 19.23 -34.44
CA ALA A 9 -67.57 19.26 -35.61
C ALA A 9 -67.00 20.05 -36.82
N ALA A 10 -66.59 19.29 -37.84
CA ALA A 10 -66.83 19.47 -39.29
C ALA A 10 -66.32 18.17 -39.97
N ALA A 11 -67.15 17.28 -40.55
CA ALA A 11 -67.98 17.38 -41.77
C ALA A 11 -67.10 17.74 -43.00
N ASP A 12 -67.10 17.02 -44.12
CA ASP A 12 -68.09 16.10 -44.65
C ASP A 12 -67.51 15.23 -45.80
N ASP A 13 -68.25 14.16 -46.09
CA ASP A 13 -68.48 13.50 -47.38
C ASP A 13 -67.30 13.09 -48.29
N THR A 14 -67.01 11.78 -48.38
CA THR A 14 -67.69 10.72 -49.15
C THR A 14 -67.37 10.67 -50.64
N THR A 15 -67.22 9.41 -51.06
CA THR A 15 -67.29 8.80 -52.40
C THR A 15 -65.93 8.33 -52.91
N LYS A 16 -65.76 7.07 -53.34
CA LYS A 16 -66.68 5.94 -53.49
C LYS A 16 -65.81 4.68 -53.66
N ARG A 17 -66.29 3.57 -53.09
CA ARG A 17 -66.46 2.22 -53.67
C ARG A 17 -65.45 1.76 -54.75
N ARG A 18 -64.95 0.52 -54.76
CA ARG A 18 -65.54 -0.72 -54.25
C ARG A 18 -64.50 -1.85 -54.24
N ALA A 19 -64.76 -2.81 -53.38
CA ALA A 19 -64.33 -4.21 -53.33
C ALA A 19 -64.23 -4.87 -54.74
N THR A 20 -63.53 -5.99 -54.95
CA THR A 20 -63.84 -7.28 -54.33
C THR A 20 -62.76 -8.32 -54.61
N LYS A 21 -62.57 -9.21 -53.62
CA LYS A 21 -61.86 -10.50 -53.66
C LYS A 21 -62.21 -11.35 -54.89
N SER A 22 -61.23 -12.10 -55.41
CA SER A 22 -61.35 -13.56 -55.61
C SER A 22 -60.01 -14.22 -55.95
N LYS A 23 -59.99 -15.54 -55.78
CA LYS A 23 -58.85 -16.48 -55.74
C LYS A 23 -58.20 -16.75 -57.10
N SER A 24 -56.92 -17.13 -57.04
CA SER A 24 -56.22 -18.20 -57.79
C SER A 24 -56.43 -18.30 -59.30
N PHE A 25 -55.33 -18.24 -60.07
CA PHE A 25 -54.88 -19.31 -60.99
C PHE A 25 -53.48 -18.96 -61.55
N LYS A 26 -52.72 -20.01 -61.90
CA LYS A 26 -51.50 -20.00 -62.74
C LYS A 26 -51.81 -19.30 -64.08
N ASP A 27 -50.91 -18.65 -64.80
CA ASP A 27 -49.67 -19.16 -65.38
C ASP A 27 -48.93 -18.03 -66.15
N VAL A 28 -47.63 -18.23 -66.39
CA VAL A 28 -46.73 -17.59 -67.38
C VAL A 28 -46.67 -16.05 -67.47
N GLU A 29 -45.56 -15.48 -66.99
CA GLU A 29 -44.81 -14.50 -67.80
C GLU A 29 -43.31 -14.59 -67.49
N ASN A 30 -42.53 -14.70 -68.56
CA ASN A 30 -41.08 -14.75 -68.61
C ASN A 30 -40.43 -13.57 -67.88
N TYR A 31 -39.29 -13.79 -67.22
CA TYR A 31 -38.06 -13.11 -67.62
C TYR A 31 -36.85 -13.84 -67.00
N GLU A 32 -36.20 -14.63 -67.85
CA GLU A 32 -34.86 -15.13 -67.62
C GLU A 32 -33.89 -13.94 -67.46
N VAL A 33 -33.11 -14.04 -66.37
CA VAL A 33 -31.69 -13.73 -66.28
C VAL A 33 -31.02 -13.49 -67.63
N LEU A 34 -30.37 -12.34 -67.80
CA LEU A 34 -29.08 -12.17 -68.51
C LEU A 34 -28.57 -10.72 -68.36
N VAL A 35 -27.52 -10.56 -67.55
CA VAL A 35 -26.30 -9.78 -67.82
C VAL A 35 -26.44 -8.44 -68.57
N LEU A 36 -26.19 -7.32 -67.87
CA LEU A 36 -25.24 -6.27 -68.29
C LEU A 36 -25.01 -5.29 -67.11
N GLU A 37 -23.95 -5.51 -66.32
CA GLU A 37 -22.73 -4.71 -66.40
C GLU A 37 -22.95 -3.22 -66.07
N LYS A 38 -22.63 -2.85 -64.82
CA LYS A 38 -22.05 -1.54 -64.54
C LYS A 38 -20.83 -1.72 -63.66
N ASN A 39 -19.69 -1.63 -64.34
CA ASN A 39 -18.36 -1.46 -63.78
C ASN A 39 -18.36 -0.52 -62.57
N CYS A 40 -17.84 -1.01 -61.44
CA CYS A 40 -17.01 -0.17 -60.58
C CYS A 40 -15.66 -0.89 -60.42
N GLY A 41 -14.78 -0.64 -61.38
CA GLY A 41 -13.37 -1.01 -61.30
C GLY A 41 -12.69 -0.21 -60.19
N CYS A 42 -12.82 -0.66 -58.95
CA CYS A 42 -12.07 -0.14 -57.80
C CYS A 42 -11.32 -1.28 -57.10
N LYS A 43 -10.29 -1.74 -57.82
CA LYS A 43 -9.03 -2.36 -57.36
C LYS A 43 -9.14 -3.41 -56.23
N PHE A 44 -8.96 -4.68 -56.62
CA PHE A 44 -8.53 -5.81 -55.76
C PHE A 44 -7.35 -5.51 -54.82
N LYS A 45 -6.63 -4.40 -55.02
CA LYS A 45 -5.62 -3.88 -54.09
C LYS A 45 -6.23 -3.42 -52.76
N SER A 46 -7.39 -2.75 -52.75
CA SER A 46 -8.03 -2.26 -51.52
C SER A 46 -8.46 -3.41 -50.61
N LEU A 47 -9.04 -4.47 -51.16
CA LEU A 47 -9.38 -5.68 -50.41
C LEU A 47 -8.13 -6.39 -49.87
N ARG A 48 -7.03 -6.45 -50.65
CA ARG A 48 -5.75 -6.98 -50.17
C ARG A 48 -5.17 -6.15 -49.01
N TYR A 49 -5.22 -4.82 -49.08
CA TYR A 49 -4.77 -3.96 -47.98
C TYR A 49 -5.66 -4.09 -46.73
N LEU A 50 -6.97 -4.27 -46.91
CA LEU A 50 -7.89 -4.53 -45.80
C LEU A 50 -7.58 -5.87 -45.11
N LEU A 51 -7.34 -6.92 -45.88
CA LEU A 51 -6.95 -8.23 -45.35
C LEU A 51 -5.58 -8.18 -44.65
N ILE A 52 -4.61 -7.46 -45.22
CA ILE A 52 -3.30 -7.24 -44.59
C ILE A 52 -3.45 -6.44 -43.29
N ALA A 53 -4.34 -5.45 -43.24
CA ALA A 53 -4.59 -4.66 -42.03
C ALA A 53 -5.27 -5.49 -40.93
N ILE A 54 -6.19 -6.39 -41.29
CA ILE A 54 -6.81 -7.30 -40.32
C ILE A 54 -5.78 -8.33 -39.81
N VAL A 55 -4.96 -8.88 -40.70
CA VAL A 55 -3.88 -9.81 -40.32
C VAL A 55 -2.80 -9.10 -39.49
N SER A 56 -2.44 -7.87 -39.81
CA SER A 56 -1.46 -7.10 -39.01
C SER A 56 -2.04 -6.65 -37.67
N ALA A 57 -3.31 -6.28 -37.60
CA ALA A 57 -3.99 -5.96 -36.34
C ALA A 57 -4.07 -7.20 -35.45
N THR A 58 -4.47 -8.36 -35.99
CA THR A 58 -4.49 -9.63 -35.25
C THR A 58 -3.10 -10.06 -34.82
N PHE A 59 -2.08 -9.92 -35.68
CA PHE A 59 -0.68 -10.21 -35.36
C PHE A 59 -0.13 -9.24 -34.30
N LEU A 60 -0.49 -7.95 -34.34
CA LEU A 60 -0.13 -6.97 -33.33
C LEU A 60 -0.82 -7.28 -32.00
N THR A 61 -2.10 -7.67 -32.01
CA THR A 61 -2.84 -8.12 -30.80
C THR A 61 -2.37 -9.48 -30.26
N LEU A 62 -1.71 -10.31 -31.08
CA LEU A 62 -1.10 -11.59 -30.69
C LEU A 62 0.39 -11.45 -30.30
N LEU A 63 1.04 -10.37 -30.73
CA LEU A 63 2.39 -9.98 -30.29
C LEU A 63 2.38 -9.11 -29.02
N THR A 64 1.32 -8.34 -28.78
CA THR A 64 1.16 -7.56 -27.55
C THR A 64 1.10 -8.38 -26.25
N PRO A 65 0.58 -9.63 -26.21
CA PRO A 65 0.66 -10.47 -25.01
C PRO A 65 2.08 -11.05 -24.85
N THR A 66 2.79 -11.34 -25.94
CA THR A 66 4.07 -12.06 -25.89
C THR A 66 5.27 -11.16 -25.61
N LEU A 67 5.18 -9.85 -25.88
CA LEU A 67 6.18 -8.87 -25.42
C LEU A 67 5.90 -8.35 -24.00
N TYR A 68 4.64 -8.42 -23.52
CA TYR A 68 4.30 -8.05 -22.15
C TYR A 68 4.58 -9.19 -21.16
N GLU A 69 4.31 -10.44 -21.53
CA GLU A 69 4.63 -11.61 -20.67
C GLU A 69 6.13 -11.90 -20.57
N ARG A 70 6.93 -11.64 -21.62
CA ARG A 70 8.36 -11.98 -21.60
C ARG A 70 9.18 -11.16 -20.60
N GLN A 71 8.72 -9.95 -20.23
CA GLN A 71 9.35 -9.14 -19.19
C GLN A 71 8.91 -9.58 -17.78
N LEU A 72 7.68 -10.10 -17.62
CA LEU A 72 7.15 -10.60 -16.35
C LEU A 72 7.73 -11.95 -15.94
N GLN A 73 8.20 -12.77 -16.89
CA GLN A 73 8.78 -14.08 -16.58
C GLN A 73 10.23 -14.03 -16.05
N SER A 74 10.91 -12.88 -16.07
CA SER A 74 12.27 -12.77 -15.55
C SER A 74 12.37 -12.37 -14.07
N SER A 75 11.26 -11.98 -13.42
CA SER A 75 11.29 -11.60 -12.00
C SER A 75 10.44 -12.57 -11.17
N SER A 76 11.14 -13.55 -10.58
CA SER A 76 10.76 -14.31 -9.39
C SER A 76 9.34 -14.88 -9.34
N ARG A 77 9.22 -16.20 -9.58
CA ARG A 77 8.17 -17.12 -9.09
C ARG A 77 7.22 -16.50 -8.06
N TYR A 78 6.21 -15.78 -8.53
CA TYR A 78 5.07 -15.34 -7.74
C TYR A 78 4.19 -16.57 -7.59
N VAL A 79 4.34 -17.28 -6.46
CA VAL A 79 3.32 -18.23 -6.05
C VAL A 79 2.12 -17.38 -5.66
N ASP A 80 1.09 -17.43 -6.49
CA ASP A 80 -0.24 -16.90 -6.23
C ASP A 80 -0.76 -17.49 -4.90
N VAL A 81 -0.58 -16.72 -3.84
CA VAL A 81 -1.07 -17.02 -2.50
C VAL A 81 -2.30 -16.18 -2.18
N ASP A 82 -2.86 -15.43 -3.14
CA ASP A 82 -3.88 -14.40 -2.94
C ASP A 82 -5.15 -14.97 -2.29
N TRP A 83 -5.50 -16.22 -2.59
CA TRP A 83 -6.68 -16.92 -2.05
C TRP A 83 -6.57 -17.35 -0.57
N ILE A 84 -5.39 -17.28 0.06
CA ILE A 84 -5.19 -17.69 1.46
C ILE A 84 -5.42 -16.51 2.42
N TRP A 85 -5.24 -15.26 1.97
CA TRP A 85 -5.20 -14.08 2.85
C TRP A 85 -6.57 -13.50 3.18
N ASP A 86 -7.60 -13.82 2.39
CA ASP A 86 -8.97 -13.34 2.58
C ASP A 86 -9.71 -14.07 3.73
N LYS A 87 -9.12 -15.13 4.31
CA LYS A 87 -9.78 -15.97 5.33
C LYS A 87 -9.32 -15.75 6.78
N THR A 88 -8.18 -15.11 7.02
CA THR A 88 -7.88 -14.55 8.35
C THR A 88 -8.42 -13.14 8.39
N GLY A 89 -9.61 -12.97 9.00
CA GLY A 89 -10.32 -11.70 9.03
C GLY A 89 -9.38 -10.52 9.28
N ALA A 90 -9.35 -9.59 8.33
CA ALA A 90 -8.55 -8.38 8.45
C ALA A 90 -8.92 -7.69 9.77
N ASP A 91 -7.94 -7.55 10.66
CA ASP A 91 -8.17 -6.87 11.93
C ASP A 91 -8.48 -5.40 11.61
N PRO A 92 -9.69 -4.91 11.95
CA PRO A 92 -10.12 -3.57 11.58
C PRO A 92 -9.20 -2.48 12.15
N ARG A 93 -8.43 -2.78 13.22
CA ARG A 93 -7.47 -1.84 13.81
C ARG A 93 -6.31 -1.51 12.87
N TYR A 94 -5.96 -2.41 11.95
CA TYR A 94 -4.84 -2.23 11.02
C TYR A 94 -5.27 -1.59 9.69
N VAL A 95 -6.57 -1.52 9.43
CA VAL A 95 -7.11 -0.96 8.18
C VAL A 95 -6.84 0.54 8.13
N SER A 96 -6.16 0.99 7.07
CA SER A 96 -5.91 2.40 6.81
C SER A 96 -6.86 2.93 5.75
N SER A 97 -7.62 3.98 6.09
CA SER A 97 -8.50 4.71 5.17
C SER A 97 -7.76 5.75 4.31
N ALA A 98 -6.46 5.94 4.51
CA ALA A 98 -5.68 6.89 3.70
C ALA A 98 -5.59 6.38 2.26
N ASP A 99 -5.93 7.23 1.29
CA ASP A 99 -5.68 6.95 -0.12
C ASP A 99 -4.21 7.20 -0.44
N VAL A 100 -3.59 6.32 -1.23
CA VAL A 100 -2.16 6.45 -1.55
C VAL A 100 -2.02 7.40 -2.72
N GLN A 101 -1.53 8.62 -2.47
CA GLN A 101 -1.19 9.57 -3.52
C GLN A 101 0.13 9.14 -4.19
N TRP A 102 0.03 8.35 -5.26
CA TRP A 102 1.20 7.74 -5.90
C TRP A 102 2.21 8.73 -6.47
N ALA A 103 1.75 9.91 -6.91
CA ALA A 103 2.62 10.99 -7.35
C ALA A 103 3.50 11.47 -6.19
N ASP A 104 2.89 11.74 -5.02
CA ASP A 104 3.59 12.16 -3.81
C ASP A 104 4.57 11.09 -3.33
N VAL A 105 4.16 9.81 -3.39
CA VAL A 105 5.04 8.68 -3.05
C VAL A 105 6.25 8.61 -3.97
N TYR A 106 6.05 8.76 -5.28
CA TYR A 106 7.14 8.77 -6.26
C TYR A 106 8.08 9.95 -6.02
N THR A 107 7.55 11.16 -5.87
CA THR A 107 8.33 12.36 -5.57
C THR A 107 9.08 12.22 -4.25
N ALA A 108 8.48 11.61 -3.22
CA ALA A 108 9.16 11.40 -1.94
C ALA A 108 10.41 10.51 -2.07
N ILE A 109 10.38 9.49 -2.94
CA ILE A 109 11.44 8.47 -3.06
C ILE A 109 12.37 8.66 -4.27
N GLU A 110 12.06 9.58 -5.19
CA GLU A 110 12.84 9.80 -6.42
C GLU A 110 14.32 10.02 -6.13
N ASP A 111 14.62 10.85 -5.12
CA ASP A 111 15.98 11.19 -4.70
C ASP A 111 16.73 9.99 -4.10
N VAL A 112 16.00 9.02 -3.54
CA VAL A 112 16.57 7.76 -3.03
C VAL A 112 16.93 6.82 -4.17
N SER A 113 16.16 6.86 -5.27
CA SER A 113 16.38 6.08 -6.50
C SER A 113 17.39 6.72 -7.46
N ALA A 114 17.91 7.90 -7.13
CA ALA A 114 18.80 8.68 -7.99
C ALA A 114 19.97 7.83 -8.52
N GLY A 115 20.15 7.83 -9.85
CA GLY A 115 21.19 7.07 -10.54
C GLY A 115 20.78 5.67 -11.02
N ASN A 116 19.48 5.41 -11.26
CA ASN A 116 18.95 4.12 -11.73
C ASN A 116 19.33 2.94 -10.82
N ARG A 117 19.38 3.18 -9.50
CA ARG A 117 19.66 2.11 -8.56
C ARG A 117 18.39 1.30 -8.34
N GLU A 118 18.48 0.00 -8.64
CA GLU A 118 17.47 -0.99 -8.26
C GLU A 118 17.31 -1.00 -6.73
N LEU A 119 16.15 -0.55 -6.24
CA LEU A 119 15.84 -0.48 -4.81
C LEU A 119 15.20 -1.77 -4.34
N LYS A 120 15.52 -2.21 -3.12
CA LYS A 120 14.78 -3.25 -2.42
C LYS A 120 13.75 -2.61 -1.50
N ILE A 121 12.47 -2.79 -1.80
CA ILE A 121 11.37 -2.14 -1.10
C ILE A 121 10.58 -3.19 -0.31
N GLY A 122 10.50 -3.01 1.00
CA GLY A 122 9.66 -3.81 1.89
C GLY A 122 8.34 -3.10 2.13
N LEU A 123 7.23 -3.73 1.75
CA LEU A 123 5.89 -3.18 1.92
C LEU A 123 5.22 -3.79 3.17
N LEU A 124 4.75 -2.93 4.06
CA LEU A 124 4.06 -3.32 5.29
C LEU A 124 2.67 -2.67 5.35
N ASN A 125 1.64 -3.50 5.54
CA ASN A 125 0.24 -3.08 5.73
C ASN A 125 -0.39 -2.35 4.52
N PHE A 126 0.05 -2.67 3.31
CA PHE A 126 -0.65 -2.27 2.07
C PHE A 126 -1.66 -3.34 1.66
N ASN A 127 -2.69 -2.95 0.92
CA ASN A 127 -3.67 -3.89 0.37
C ASN A 127 -3.13 -4.55 -0.92
N SER A 128 -3.82 -5.59 -1.39
CA SER A 128 -3.42 -6.35 -2.58
C SER A 128 -3.32 -5.49 -3.84
N THR A 129 -4.25 -4.55 -4.02
CA THR A 129 -4.30 -3.65 -5.18
C THR A 129 -3.18 -2.62 -5.20
N GLU A 130 -2.72 -2.18 -4.02
CA GLU A 130 -1.63 -1.22 -3.85
C GLU A 130 -0.28 -1.84 -4.22
N TYR A 131 -0.10 -3.15 -4.01
CA TYR A 131 1.12 -3.86 -4.41
C TYR A 131 1.41 -3.74 -5.91
N GLY A 132 0.38 -3.91 -6.75
CA GLY A 132 0.52 -3.75 -8.20
C GLY A 132 0.89 -2.33 -8.62
N SER A 133 0.44 -1.32 -7.86
CA SER A 133 0.74 0.09 -8.13
C SER A 133 2.19 0.44 -7.78
N TRP A 134 2.74 -0.11 -6.69
CA TRP A 134 4.16 0.00 -6.34
C TRP A 134 5.08 -0.49 -7.46
N SER A 135 4.78 -1.64 -8.06
CA SER A 135 5.58 -2.18 -9.18
C SER A 135 5.49 -1.33 -10.44
N ARG A 136 4.41 -0.56 -10.64
CA ARG A 136 4.25 0.33 -11.81
C ARG A 136 5.06 1.61 -11.69
N ILE A 137 5.10 2.22 -10.50
CA ILE A 137 5.85 3.47 -10.29
C ILE A 137 7.36 3.25 -10.20
N LEU A 138 7.79 2.03 -9.87
CA LEU A 138 9.19 1.65 -9.72
C LEU A 138 9.48 0.29 -10.38
N PRO A 139 9.41 0.19 -11.72
CA PRO A 139 9.53 -1.08 -12.44
C PRO A 139 10.88 -1.76 -12.25
N GLU A 140 11.94 -0.99 -12.04
CA GLU A 140 13.31 -1.48 -11.84
C GLU A 140 13.62 -1.85 -10.38
N SER A 141 12.62 -1.84 -9.47
CA SER A 141 12.83 -2.11 -8.04
C SER A 141 12.24 -3.45 -7.60
N HIS A 142 12.93 -4.13 -6.68
CA HIS A 142 12.44 -5.35 -6.04
C HIS A 142 11.45 -5.01 -4.93
N VAL A 143 10.18 -5.15 -5.23
CA VAL A 143 9.10 -4.95 -4.25
C VAL A 143 8.77 -6.28 -3.57
N SER A 144 8.83 -6.31 -2.24
CA SER A 144 8.55 -7.49 -1.41
C SER A 144 7.54 -7.17 -0.32
N ILE A 145 6.54 -8.05 -0.16
CA ILE A 145 5.55 -7.93 0.91
C ILE A 145 6.14 -8.46 2.21
N VAL A 146 6.10 -7.65 3.28
CA VAL A 146 6.50 -8.05 4.63
C VAL A 146 5.27 -8.47 5.41
N ARG A 147 5.23 -9.75 5.80
CA ARG A 147 4.13 -10.27 6.61
C ARG A 147 4.28 -9.84 8.07
N LEU A 148 3.18 -9.43 8.67
CA LEU A 148 3.10 -9.09 10.08
C LEU A 148 1.79 -9.66 10.64
N GLU A 149 1.89 -10.48 11.67
CA GLU A 149 0.70 -10.96 12.38
C GLU A 149 0.12 -9.82 13.22
N HIS A 150 -1.21 -9.72 13.29
CA HIS A 150 -1.85 -8.68 14.09
C HIS A 150 -1.64 -8.93 15.60
N ALA A 151 -1.52 -7.83 16.34
CA ALA A 151 -1.47 -7.88 17.80
C ALA A 151 -2.73 -8.57 18.35
N LYS A 152 -2.61 -9.40 19.40
CA LYS A 152 -3.78 -9.99 20.05
C LYS A 152 -4.69 -8.90 20.63
N ASP A 153 -5.99 -9.13 20.69
CA ASP A 153 -6.95 -8.20 21.30
C ASP A 153 -6.66 -7.95 22.79
N SER A 154 -5.97 -8.89 23.43
CA SER A 154 -5.51 -8.76 24.81
C SER A 154 -4.46 -7.66 25.00
N ILE A 155 -3.81 -7.18 23.94
CA ILE A 155 -2.83 -6.09 23.96
C ILE A 155 -3.58 -4.78 23.77
N THR A 156 -3.74 -4.04 24.86
CA THR A 156 -4.45 -2.76 24.88
C THR A 156 -3.53 -1.63 25.34
N TRP A 157 -3.87 -0.39 24.96
CA TRP A 157 -3.09 0.77 25.37
C TRP A 157 -2.91 0.89 26.90
N PRO A 158 -3.95 0.73 27.74
CA PRO A 158 -3.77 0.80 29.20
C PRO A 158 -2.91 -0.31 29.80
N LYS A 159 -2.77 -1.46 29.12
CA LYS A 159 -1.86 -2.52 29.56
C LYS A 159 -0.41 -2.22 29.21
N LEU A 160 -0.17 -1.56 28.07
CA LEU A 160 1.17 -1.11 27.68
C LEU A 160 1.58 0.11 28.49
N TYR A 161 0.67 1.07 28.66
CA TYR A 161 0.91 2.33 29.35
C TYR A 161 -0.15 2.56 30.44
N PRO A 162 -0.02 1.86 31.59
CA PRO A 162 -0.91 2.07 32.72
C PRO A 162 -0.73 3.46 33.33
N GLU A 163 -1.78 3.97 33.98
CA GLU A 163 -1.75 5.28 34.66
C GLU A 163 -0.86 5.28 35.90
N TRP A 164 -0.77 4.13 36.56
CA TRP A 164 0.05 3.91 37.75
C TRP A 164 0.94 2.70 37.54
N ILE A 165 2.19 2.82 38.00
CA ILE A 165 3.15 1.72 38.07
C ILE A 165 3.57 1.56 39.53
N ASP A 166 3.77 0.32 39.95
CA ASP A 166 4.28 0.01 41.28
C ASP A 166 5.80 0.24 41.28
N GLU A 167 6.21 1.49 41.50
CA GLU A 167 7.63 1.88 41.51
C GLU A 167 8.42 1.20 42.65
N GLU A 168 7.73 0.80 43.72
CA GLU A 168 8.31 0.19 44.92
C GLU A 168 8.28 -1.35 44.89
N GLU A 169 7.72 -1.96 43.82
CA GLU A 169 7.58 -3.41 43.66
C GLU A 169 6.98 -4.10 44.91
N GLU A 170 6.00 -3.47 45.56
CA GLU A 170 5.25 -4.08 46.67
C GLU A 170 4.43 -5.28 46.20
N SER A 171 4.12 -5.32 44.90
CA SER A 171 3.39 -6.37 44.20
C SER A 171 4.23 -7.08 43.13
N GLU A 172 3.72 -8.19 42.59
CA GLU A 172 4.40 -8.88 41.48
C GLU A 172 4.52 -7.97 40.25
N ILE A 173 5.75 -7.79 39.76
CA ILE A 173 6.04 -6.98 38.57
C ILE A 173 5.30 -7.60 37.36
N PRO A 174 4.30 -6.91 36.77
CA PRO A 174 3.61 -7.44 35.62
C PRO A 174 4.52 -7.39 34.40
N SER A 175 4.54 -8.46 33.60
CA SER A 175 5.23 -8.43 32.31
C SER A 175 4.39 -7.71 31.26
N CYS A 176 5.03 -6.83 30.49
CA CYS A 176 4.43 -6.13 29.38
C CYS A 176 4.07 -7.12 28.26
N PRO A 177 2.88 -6.99 27.65
CA PRO A 177 2.54 -7.80 26.49
C PRO A 177 3.51 -7.52 25.32
N SER A 178 3.98 -8.58 24.68
CA SER A 178 4.87 -8.48 23.52
C SER A 178 4.08 -8.44 22.21
N PHE A 179 4.59 -7.66 21.26
CA PHE A 179 4.05 -7.60 19.90
C PHE A 179 4.60 -8.75 19.05
N PRO A 180 3.80 -9.29 18.10
CA PRO A 180 4.31 -10.16 17.06
C PRO A 180 5.47 -9.51 16.29
N GLU A 181 6.46 -10.29 15.88
CA GLU A 181 7.59 -9.77 15.11
C GLU A 181 7.28 -9.77 13.61
N PRO A 182 7.80 -8.81 12.83
CA PRO A 182 7.65 -8.84 11.39
C PRO A 182 8.42 -10.03 10.79
N ASN A 183 7.75 -10.80 9.95
CA ASN A 183 8.31 -11.96 9.28
C ASN A 183 9.19 -11.53 8.10
N GLY A 184 10.41 -11.12 8.39
CA GLY A 184 11.48 -11.01 7.40
C GLY A 184 12.13 -12.36 7.14
N ARG A 185 12.25 -12.79 5.89
CA ARG A 185 13.10 -13.95 5.56
C ARG A 185 14.49 -13.69 6.15
N ARG A 186 15.06 -14.65 6.89
CA ARG A 186 16.38 -14.51 7.52
C ARG A 186 17.40 -14.09 6.46
N GLY A 187 17.96 -12.88 6.60
CA GLY A 187 18.94 -12.32 5.65
C GLY A 187 18.37 -11.40 4.56
N ALA A 188 17.05 -11.23 4.48
CA ALA A 188 16.45 -10.16 3.67
C ALA A 188 16.78 -8.78 4.25
N TRP A 189 17.01 -7.82 3.35
CA TRP A 189 17.30 -6.43 3.68
C TRP A 189 16.62 -5.52 2.67
N PHE A 190 16.27 -4.33 3.11
CA PHE A 190 15.55 -3.33 2.33
C PHE A 190 16.32 -2.00 2.30
N ASP A 191 16.26 -1.30 1.17
CA ASP A 191 16.70 0.09 1.05
C ASP A 191 15.60 1.05 1.53
N VAL A 192 14.33 0.70 1.24
CA VAL A 192 13.15 1.46 1.65
C VAL A 192 12.15 0.51 2.31
N ILE A 193 11.65 0.86 3.48
CA ILE A 193 10.54 0.17 4.14
C ILE A 193 9.35 1.11 4.07
N ALA A 194 8.38 0.80 3.21
CA ALA A 194 7.15 1.56 3.12
C ALA A 194 6.10 0.94 4.03
N VAL A 195 5.40 1.78 4.80
CA VAL A 195 4.39 1.35 5.76
C VAL A 195 3.16 2.24 5.64
N LYS A 196 2.01 1.63 5.43
CA LYS A 196 0.73 2.34 5.47
C LYS A 196 0.16 2.29 6.89
N LEU A 197 -0.09 3.44 7.51
CA LEU A 197 -0.57 3.49 8.89
C LEU A 197 -2.07 3.80 8.95
N PRO A 198 -2.82 3.15 9.86
CA PRO A 198 -4.15 3.61 10.23
C PRO A 198 -4.05 4.99 10.89
N CYS A 199 -5.01 5.86 10.58
CA CYS A 199 -5.11 7.21 11.13
C CYS A 199 -6.59 7.53 11.31
N THR A 200 -7.06 7.49 12.54
CA THR A 200 -8.39 7.96 12.89
C THR A 200 -8.28 9.43 13.26
N ARG A 201 -9.14 10.31 12.72
CA ARG A 201 -9.09 11.75 13.04
C ARG A 201 -9.79 12.10 14.36
N VAL A 202 -10.11 11.08 15.17
CA VAL A 202 -10.72 11.24 16.50
C VAL A 202 -9.64 11.43 17.56
N ALA A 203 -10.02 12.01 18.70
CA ALA A 203 -9.11 12.14 19.84
C ALA A 203 -8.53 10.77 20.24
N GLY A 204 -7.22 10.72 20.52
CA GLY A 204 -6.55 9.48 20.94
C GLY A 204 -5.91 8.66 19.82
N TRP A 205 -5.85 9.15 18.58
CA TRP A 205 -5.15 8.48 17.47
C TRP A 205 -3.67 8.16 17.74
N SER A 206 -3.04 8.91 18.62
CA SER A 206 -1.65 8.68 19.07
C SER A 206 -1.53 7.51 20.05
N ARG A 207 -2.64 7.10 20.67
CA ARG A 207 -2.77 6.00 21.62
C ARG A 207 -3.35 4.75 20.96
N ASP A 208 -2.92 4.46 19.74
CA ASP A 208 -3.40 3.34 18.95
C ASP A 208 -2.37 2.19 18.90
N VAL A 209 -2.82 0.99 19.25
CA VAL A 209 -1.97 -0.22 19.36
C VAL A 209 -1.49 -0.71 17.99
N ALA A 210 -2.35 -0.71 16.97
CA ALA A 210 -1.99 -1.18 15.63
C ALA A 210 -0.98 -0.23 14.98
N ARG A 211 -1.22 1.07 15.11
CA ARG A 211 -0.32 2.13 14.65
C ARG A 211 1.04 2.07 15.36
N LEU A 212 1.06 1.85 16.67
CA LEU A 212 2.31 1.65 17.43
C LEU A 212 3.04 0.40 16.93
N HIS A 213 2.32 -0.70 16.76
CA HIS A 213 2.87 -1.97 16.31
C HIS A 213 3.53 -1.85 14.93
N LEU A 214 2.84 -1.26 13.95
CA LEU A 214 3.36 -1.08 12.60
C LEU A 214 4.64 -0.25 12.57
N GLN A 215 4.71 0.81 13.39
CA GLN A 215 5.89 1.67 13.47
C GLN A 215 7.06 1.00 14.18
N LEU A 216 6.81 0.21 15.22
CA LEU A 216 7.83 -0.64 15.85
C LEU A 216 8.37 -1.68 14.87
N SER A 217 7.48 -2.33 14.12
CA SER A 217 7.85 -3.31 13.10
C SER A 217 8.69 -2.68 11.98
N ALA A 218 8.31 -1.49 11.52
CA ALA A 218 9.11 -0.69 10.57
C ALA A 218 10.52 -0.40 11.11
N ALA A 219 10.61 0.04 12.36
CA ALA A 219 11.87 0.36 13.03
C ALA A 219 12.76 -0.90 13.17
N LYS A 220 12.19 -2.04 13.56
CA LYS A 220 12.90 -3.32 13.67
C LYS A 220 13.41 -3.80 12.32
N LEU A 221 12.60 -3.71 11.27
CA LEU A 221 13.00 -4.03 9.89
C LEU A 221 14.14 -3.12 9.41
N ALA A 222 14.09 -1.82 9.75
CA ALA A 222 15.13 -0.87 9.37
C ALA A 222 16.47 -1.20 10.05
N VAL A 223 16.43 -1.52 11.35
CA VAL A 223 17.61 -1.96 12.11
C VAL A 223 18.15 -3.30 11.59
N ALA A 224 17.27 -4.24 11.23
CA ALA A 224 17.68 -5.52 10.64
C ALA A 224 18.33 -5.36 9.26
N SER A 225 17.87 -4.39 8.47
CA SER A 225 18.38 -4.07 7.14
C SER A 225 19.71 -3.29 7.16
N SER A 226 20.10 -2.74 8.32
CA SER A 226 21.29 -1.90 8.48
C SER A 226 22.64 -2.64 8.44
N ARG A 227 22.66 -3.94 8.10
CA ARG A 227 23.88 -4.75 8.09
C ARG A 227 24.92 -4.14 7.14
N GLY A 228 26.13 -3.89 7.64
CA GLY A 228 27.24 -3.33 6.87
C GLY A 228 27.11 -1.82 6.59
N ASN A 229 26.59 -1.02 7.54
CA ASN A 229 26.44 0.44 7.44
C ASN A 229 25.60 0.92 6.24
N ARG A 230 24.68 0.08 5.75
CA ARG A 230 23.73 0.46 4.71
C ARG A 230 22.78 1.53 5.22
N LYS A 231 22.51 2.53 4.37
CA LYS A 231 21.49 3.54 4.60
C LYS A 231 20.13 2.91 4.31
N VAL A 232 19.18 3.07 5.23
CA VAL A 232 17.82 2.57 5.09
C VAL A 232 16.88 3.75 5.27
N HIS A 233 15.84 3.81 4.45
CA HIS A 233 14.77 4.79 4.56
C HIS A 233 13.48 4.12 5.01
N VAL A 234 12.65 4.86 5.72
CA VAL A 234 11.32 4.43 6.14
C VAL A 234 10.31 5.43 5.61
N LEU A 235 9.41 4.97 4.76
CA LEU A 235 8.35 5.78 4.19
C LEU A 235 7.03 5.45 4.91
N PHE A 236 6.38 6.46 5.49
CA PHE A 236 5.03 6.31 6.03
C PHE A 236 4.02 6.90 5.07
N VAL A 237 2.96 6.15 4.76
CA VAL A 237 1.78 6.67 4.07
C VAL A 237 0.66 6.83 5.09
N THR A 238 0.40 8.07 5.51
CA THR A 238 -0.54 8.40 6.59
C THR A 238 -0.84 9.90 6.66
N ASP A 239 -2.06 10.25 7.08
CA ASP A 239 -2.46 11.64 7.33
C ASP A 239 -2.07 12.16 8.73
N CYS A 240 -1.60 11.27 9.60
CA CYS A 240 -1.28 11.57 11.00
C CYS A 240 0.23 11.47 11.22
N PHE A 241 0.81 12.25 12.14
CA PHE A 241 2.25 12.23 12.39
C PHE A 241 2.79 10.87 12.88
N PRO A 242 3.88 10.34 12.30
CA PRO A 242 4.62 9.22 12.86
C PRO A 242 5.15 9.52 14.27
N ILE A 243 5.39 8.48 15.08
CA ILE A 243 5.77 8.58 16.49
C ILE A 243 7.13 9.29 16.59
N PRO A 244 7.19 10.49 17.20
CA PRO A 244 8.41 11.29 17.23
C PRO A 244 9.56 10.62 18.00
N ASN A 245 9.26 9.68 18.90
CA ASN A 245 10.27 8.92 19.62
C ASN A 245 11.12 8.06 18.66
N LEU A 246 10.52 7.34 17.72
CA LEU A 246 11.27 6.51 16.76
C LEU A 246 11.66 7.29 15.51
N PHE A 247 10.79 8.20 15.06
CA PHE A 247 10.93 8.93 13.80
C PHE A 247 10.85 10.44 14.05
N PRO A 248 11.89 11.04 14.66
CA PRO A 248 11.89 12.47 14.98
C PRO A 248 12.00 13.32 13.70
N CYS A 249 11.45 14.53 13.73
CA CYS A 249 11.44 15.45 12.58
C CYS A 249 12.83 15.77 12.02
N LYS A 250 13.88 15.76 12.85
CA LYS A 250 15.27 15.95 12.39
C LYS A 250 15.76 14.89 11.40
N ASN A 251 15.09 13.73 11.36
CA ASN A 251 15.38 12.62 10.47
C ASN A 251 14.41 12.57 9.26
N LEU A 252 13.46 13.49 9.18
CA LEU A 252 12.56 13.62 8.04
C LEU A 252 13.36 14.16 6.85
N VAL A 253 13.31 13.46 5.73
CA VAL A 253 14.02 13.82 4.49
C VAL A 253 13.10 14.61 3.59
N LYS A 254 11.89 14.10 3.36
CA LYS A 254 10.91 14.67 2.45
C LYS A 254 9.51 14.35 2.93
N HIS A 255 8.58 15.27 2.70
CA HIS A 255 7.18 15.11 3.05
C HIS A 255 6.33 15.70 1.93
N GLU A 256 5.60 14.82 1.23
CA GLU A 256 4.72 15.17 0.12
C GLU A 256 3.34 14.60 0.42
N GLY A 257 2.31 15.45 0.50
CA GLY A 257 0.94 15.01 0.80
C GLY A 257 0.85 14.18 2.09
N ASN A 258 0.58 12.88 1.94
CA ASN A 258 0.54 11.91 3.04
C ASN A 258 1.74 10.93 3.07
N ALA A 259 2.76 11.19 2.25
CA ALA A 259 3.98 10.42 2.14
C ALA A 259 5.12 11.08 2.95
N TRP A 260 5.54 10.43 4.04
CA TRP A 260 6.58 10.90 4.94
C TRP A 260 7.83 10.04 4.82
N LEU A 261 8.88 10.54 4.18
CA LEU A 261 10.14 9.81 4.03
C LEU A 261 11.13 10.18 5.13
N TYR A 262 11.51 9.19 5.94
CA TYR A 262 12.52 9.33 6.98
C TYR A 262 13.82 8.61 6.63
N ARG A 263 14.92 9.19 7.09
CA ARG A 263 16.23 8.51 7.20
C ARG A 263 16.60 8.38 8.68
N PRO A 264 16.18 7.30 9.34
CA PRO A 264 16.40 7.14 10.77
C PRO A 264 17.89 6.99 11.13
N ASP A 265 18.26 7.49 12.31
CA ASP A 265 19.50 7.10 12.98
C ASP A 265 19.35 5.67 13.52
N LEU A 266 19.84 4.70 12.75
CA LEU A 266 19.69 3.27 13.04
C LEU A 266 20.41 2.86 14.34
N LYS A 267 21.42 3.62 14.80
CA LYS A 267 22.06 3.36 16.10
C LYS A 267 21.14 3.80 17.23
N ALA A 268 20.61 5.03 17.16
CA ALA A 268 19.67 5.52 18.16
C ALA A 268 18.37 4.69 18.21
N VAL A 269 17.82 4.33 17.04
CA VAL A 269 16.63 3.47 16.96
C VAL A 269 16.90 2.09 17.57
N ARG A 270 18.07 1.50 17.31
CA ARG A 270 18.46 0.21 17.92
C ARG A 270 18.50 0.27 19.45
N GLU A 271 19.06 1.33 20.03
CA GLU A 271 19.08 1.48 21.49
C GLU A 271 17.66 1.65 22.05
N LYS A 272 16.79 2.39 21.36
CA LYS A 272 15.38 2.54 21.77
C LYS A 272 14.60 1.23 21.71
N LEU A 273 14.84 0.40 20.70
CA LEU A 273 14.20 -0.91 20.56
C LEU A 273 14.65 -1.95 21.59
N ARG A 274 15.73 -1.68 22.34
CA ARG A 274 16.14 -2.52 23.49
C ARG A 274 15.35 -2.22 24.76
N LEU A 275 14.67 -1.07 24.80
CA LEU A 275 13.83 -0.70 25.93
C LEU A 275 12.46 -1.39 25.81
N PRO A 276 11.79 -1.66 26.94
CA PRO A 276 10.39 -2.09 26.93
C PRO A 276 9.54 -1.09 26.14
N VAL A 277 8.57 -1.62 25.39
CA VAL A 277 7.67 -0.77 24.59
C VAL A 277 6.78 0.06 25.50
N GLY A 278 6.23 -0.56 26.53
CA GLY A 278 5.28 0.03 27.46
C GLY A 278 5.91 0.52 28.77
N SER A 279 5.17 1.34 29.53
CA SER A 279 5.56 1.72 30.89
C SER A 279 5.31 0.62 31.93
N CYS A 280 4.59 -0.44 31.57
CA CYS A 280 4.27 -1.58 32.46
C CYS A 280 5.49 -2.28 33.10
N GLU A 281 6.69 -2.12 32.54
CA GLU A 281 7.95 -2.72 33.04
C GLU A 281 8.97 -1.65 33.46
N LEU A 282 8.54 -0.41 33.75
CA LEU A 282 9.46 0.69 34.12
C LEU A 282 9.85 0.73 35.60
N ALA A 283 9.25 -0.12 36.46
CA ALA A 283 9.65 -0.20 37.86
C ALA A 283 11.14 -0.57 37.97
N ILE A 284 11.86 0.10 38.89
CA ILE A 284 13.29 -0.15 39.08
C ILE A 284 13.42 -1.43 39.92
N PRO A 285 14.06 -2.50 39.41
CA PRO A 285 14.21 -3.74 40.16
C PRO A 285 14.87 -3.48 41.51
N LEU A 286 14.16 -3.68 42.62
CA LEU A 286 14.71 -3.46 43.96
C LEU A 286 15.96 -4.31 44.20
N LYS A 287 16.01 -5.51 43.60
CA LYS A 287 17.15 -6.44 43.65
C LYS A 287 18.42 -5.88 42.97
N ALA A 288 18.32 -4.86 42.12
CA ALA A 288 19.47 -4.20 41.50
C ALA A 288 20.18 -3.19 42.42
N LYS A 289 19.52 -2.70 43.49
CA LYS A 289 20.12 -1.78 44.49
C LYS A 289 21.03 -2.48 45.50
N GLY A 290 21.16 -3.81 45.46
CA GLY A 290 22.06 -4.60 46.32
C GLY A 290 23.54 -4.61 45.90
N LYS A 291 23.94 -3.88 44.84
CA LYS A 291 25.35 -3.68 44.47
C LYS A 291 25.83 -2.30 44.87
N THR A 292 26.00 -2.15 46.18
CA THR A 292 27.07 -1.37 46.80
C THR A 292 27.33 0.03 46.26
N PHE A 293 26.62 1.01 46.82
CA PHE A 293 27.25 2.31 47.15
C PHE A 293 28.27 2.10 48.29
N LEU A 294 29.33 1.32 48.04
CA LEU A 294 30.57 1.53 48.79
C LEU A 294 31.20 2.76 48.17
N SER A 295 30.99 3.89 48.82
CA SER A 295 31.77 5.11 48.63
C SER A 295 33.23 4.73 48.45
N ARG A 296 33.75 4.85 47.22
CA ARG A 296 35.19 4.71 46.98
C ARG A 296 35.87 5.77 47.84
N PRO A 297 36.77 5.41 48.77
CA PRO A 297 37.55 6.41 49.46
C PRO A 297 38.36 7.18 48.42
N LYS A 298 38.23 8.50 48.45
CA LYS A 298 38.91 9.44 47.57
C LYS A 298 40.42 9.26 47.75
N LYS A 299 41.08 8.53 46.83
CA LYS A 299 42.55 8.56 46.74
C LYS A 299 42.94 9.97 46.32
N ARG A 300 43.46 10.77 47.26
CA ARG A 300 44.30 11.92 46.93
C ARG A 300 45.53 11.39 46.21
N SER A 301 45.66 11.67 44.92
CA SER A 301 46.95 11.70 44.25
C SER A 301 47.43 13.14 44.27
N ILE A 302 48.51 13.33 45.04
CA ILE A 302 49.42 14.46 44.98
C ILE A 302 50.13 14.38 43.63
N CYS A 303 49.95 15.40 42.80
CA CYS A 303 50.97 15.92 41.89
C CYS A 303 50.73 17.43 41.81
N ASP A 304 51.75 18.16 42.25
CA ASP A 304 51.89 19.61 42.12
C ASP A 304 51.64 20.08 40.69
N ASP A 305 51.04 21.26 40.56
CA ASP A 305 51.61 22.29 39.70
C ASP A 305 51.36 23.66 40.32
N THR A 306 52.47 24.22 40.76
CA THR A 306 52.71 25.59 41.19
C THR A 306 52.21 26.65 40.20
N ALA A 307 51.84 27.80 40.79
CA ALA A 307 51.85 29.16 40.24
C ALA A 307 50.65 29.63 39.38
N PHE A 308 49.83 30.53 39.95
CA PHE A 308 49.97 31.97 39.65
C PHE A 308 49.21 32.86 40.67
N SER A 309 49.90 33.90 41.14
CA SER A 309 49.47 34.90 42.12
C SER A 309 48.29 35.79 41.68
N LYS A 310 47.43 36.14 42.63
CA LYS A 310 47.35 37.47 43.25
C LYS A 310 46.50 37.45 44.51
#